data_AF-A0A8T5RUW2-F1
#
_entry.id   AF-A0A8T5RUW2-F1
#
_cell.length_a   1.000
_cell.length_b   1.000
_cell.length_c   1.000
_cell.angle_alpha   90.00
_cell.angle_beta   90.00
_cell.angle_gamma   90.00
#
_symmetry.space_group_name_H-M   'P 1'
#
loop_
_entity.id
_entity.type
_entity.pdbx_description
1 polymer ?
#
loop_
_entity_poly.entity_id
_entity_poly.type
_entity_poly.pdbx_seq_one_letter_code
_entity_poly.pdbx_strand_id
1 'polypeptide(L)'
;MPNCYFCKHKVDDIPYRCTFCGMVFCGNHRLPENHECPFDLKRNSKIMDPLEQSEVFYQDALDFMDKSLSVAKIYEFVTTNQMNDLEATDLLTHFLEDSEEIDVRINSIMAFKVLELINNKTFSVLENCILSDENPDVKKKALSVIRDLFPKKSKDIRNWVQEHE
;
A
#
# COMPACT_ATOMS: atom_id res chain seq x y z
N MET A 1 22.43 3.86 22.65
CA MET A 1 21.07 4.43 22.61
C MET A 1 20.77 4.86 21.19
N PRO A 2 19.57 4.55 20.67
CA PRO A 2 19.15 4.97 19.34
C PRO A 2 18.89 6.47 19.28
N ASN A 3 18.88 7.04 18.07
CA ASN A 3 18.47 8.41 17.84
C ASN A 3 16.97 8.46 17.54
N CYS A 4 16.31 9.54 17.95
CA CYS A 4 14.94 9.82 17.56
C CYS A 4 14.85 9.99 16.05
N TYR A 5 13.92 9.29 15.40
CA TYR A 5 13.73 9.38 13.96
C TYR A 5 13.31 10.79 13.53
N PHE A 6 12.54 11.50 14.36
CA PHE A 6 12.04 12.85 14.07
C PHE A 6 13.10 13.92 14.31
N CYS A 7 13.51 14.16 15.55
CA CYS A 7 14.43 15.26 15.89
C CYS A 7 15.92 14.93 15.75
N LYS A 8 16.29 13.70 15.38
CA LYS A 8 17.67 13.21 15.20
C LYS A 8 18.56 13.25 16.46
N HIS A 9 18.07 13.79 17.57
CA HIS A 9 18.77 13.74 18.85
C HIS A 9 18.82 12.31 19.41
N LYS A 10 19.90 12.03 20.14
CA LYS A 10 20.07 10.78 20.88
C LYS A 10 18.96 10.67 21.92
N VAL A 11 18.34 9.51 22.02
CA VAL A 11 17.31 9.28 23.04
C VAL A 11 18.04 9.06 24.37
N ASP A 12 17.98 10.05 25.26
CA ASP A 12 18.63 10.01 26.57
C ASP A 12 17.89 9.11 27.59
N ASP A 13 16.60 8.87 27.34
CA ASP A 13 15.73 8.01 28.15
C ASP A 13 15.39 6.67 27.46
N ILE A 14 14.32 6.01 27.89
CA ILE A 14 13.80 4.78 27.27
C ILE A 14 13.26 5.11 25.86
N PRO A 15 13.75 4.44 24.79
CA PRO A 15 13.27 4.66 23.44
C PRO A 15 11.87 4.09 23.23
N TYR A 16 11.01 4.91 22.63
CA TYR A 16 9.64 4.52 22.28
C TYR A 16 9.59 4.07 20.82
N ARG A 17 9.01 2.90 20.56
CA ARG A 17 8.72 2.45 19.20
C ARG A 17 7.26 2.71 18.90
N CYS A 18 6.99 3.51 17.87
CA CYS A 18 5.61 3.77 17.44
C CYS A 18 5.00 2.48 16.89
N THR A 19 3.78 2.14 17.30
CA THR A 19 3.07 0.94 16.82
C THR A 19 2.51 1.11 15.41
N PHE A 20 2.41 2.34 14.92
CA PHE A 20 1.87 2.65 13.59
C PHE A 20 2.97 2.69 12.52
N CYS A 21 4.04 3.47 12.73
CA CYS A 21 5.12 3.63 11.75
C CYS A 21 6.37 2.79 12.05
N GLY A 22 6.43 2.08 13.18
CA GLY A 22 7.55 1.22 13.55
C GLY A 22 8.86 1.93 13.93
N MET A 23 8.96 3.25 13.76
CA MET A 23 10.17 4.04 14.03
C MET A 23 10.40 4.29 15.53
N VAL A 24 11.62 4.68 15.89
CA VAL A 24 12.06 4.93 17.28
C VAL A 24 12.10 6.43 17.58
N PHE A 25 11.56 6.83 18.73
CA PHE A 25 11.39 8.22 19.14
C PHE A 25 11.81 8.48 20.59
N CYS A 26 12.15 9.74 20.88
CA CYS A 26 12.38 10.22 22.25
C CYS A 26 11.07 10.54 22.96
N GLY A 27 11.12 10.83 24.27
CA GLY A 27 9.94 11.10 25.10
C GLY A 27 9.02 12.22 24.59
N ASN A 28 9.58 13.23 23.90
CA ASN A 28 8.82 14.34 23.30
C ASN A 28 8.07 13.93 22.03
N HIS A 29 8.59 12.93 21.30
CA HIS A 29 8.08 12.47 20.01
C HIS A 29 7.41 11.09 20.08
N ARG A 30 7.11 10.61 21.30
CA ARG A 30 6.54 9.27 21.53
C ARG A 30 5.11 9.10 21.00
N LEU A 31 4.35 10.20 20.90
CA LEU A 31 2.97 10.19 20.41
C LEU A 31 2.93 10.40 18.89
N PRO A 32 1.98 9.77 18.17
CA PRO A 32 1.83 9.93 16.72
C PRO A 32 1.69 11.40 16.27
N GLU A 33 0.92 12.20 17.01
CA GLU A 33 0.75 13.63 16.71
C GLU A 33 2.04 14.45 16.82
N ASN A 34 2.99 14.02 17.64
CA ASN A 34 4.19 14.78 17.94
C ASN A 34 5.32 14.53 16.94
N HIS A 35 5.31 13.39 16.24
CA HIS A 35 6.30 13.09 15.20
C HIS A 35 5.71 13.06 13.80
N GLU A 36 4.49 13.59 13.64
CA GLU A 36 3.76 13.61 12.38
C GLU A 36 3.67 12.21 11.76
N CYS A 37 3.13 11.27 12.54
CA CYS A 37 3.04 9.87 12.12
C CYS A 37 2.25 9.75 10.81
N PRO A 38 2.86 9.22 9.74
CA PRO A 38 2.20 9.10 8.43
C PRO A 38 1.00 8.15 8.45
N PHE A 39 0.89 7.29 9.47
CA PHE A 39 -0.14 6.26 9.60
C PHE A 39 -1.16 6.56 10.72
N ASP A 40 -1.19 7.78 11.28
CA ASP A 40 -2.26 8.17 12.22
C ASP A 40 -3.53 8.61 11.48
N LEU A 41 -4.32 7.62 11.08
CA LEU A 41 -5.56 7.78 10.32
C LEU A 41 -6.62 8.66 11.01
N LYS A 42 -6.51 8.92 12.33
CA LYS A 42 -7.47 9.76 13.07
C LYS A 42 -7.30 11.25 12.79
N ARG A 43 -6.12 11.69 12.33
CA ARG A 43 -5.86 13.11 12.00
C ARG A 43 -6.32 13.48 10.58
N ASN A 44 -6.45 12.49 9.70
CA ASN A 44 -6.74 12.70 8.27
C ASN A 44 -8.24 12.69 7.91
N SER A 45 -9.15 12.70 8.90
CA SER A 45 -10.61 12.62 8.68
C SER A 45 -11.37 13.85 9.22
N LYS A 46 -10.96 15.08 8.86
CA LYS A 46 -11.80 16.27 9.06
C LYS A 46 -11.86 17.19 7.83
N ILE A 47 -12.77 16.81 6.94
CA ILE A 47 -13.82 17.61 6.26
C ILE A 47 -13.51 19.04 5.81
N MET A 48 -13.81 19.24 4.52
CA MET A 48 -13.84 20.45 3.69
C MET A 48 -14.86 21.48 4.19
N ASP A 49 -14.53 22.78 4.15
CA ASP A 49 -15.47 23.90 4.36
C ASP A 49 -15.75 24.62 3.01
N PRO A 50 -17.03 24.85 2.62
CA PRO A 50 -17.41 25.50 1.35
C PRO A 50 -17.17 27.01 1.17
N LEU A 51 -16.55 27.74 2.11
CA LEU A 51 -16.56 29.22 2.08
C LEU A 51 -15.25 29.97 1.78
N GLU A 52 -14.15 29.31 1.48
CA GLU A 52 -12.88 30.00 1.15
C GLU A 52 -12.52 29.79 -0.33
N GLN A 53 -13.15 30.57 -1.21
CA GLN A 53 -12.57 30.90 -2.52
C GLN A 53 -11.40 31.86 -2.28
N SER A 54 -10.23 31.32 -1.95
CA SER A 54 -8.95 32.02 -2.13
C SER A 54 -7.98 31.06 -2.83
N GLU A 55 -7.34 31.60 -3.86
CA GLU A 55 -6.65 30.94 -4.97
C GLU A 55 -5.93 29.62 -4.62
N VAL A 56 -6.44 28.51 -5.16
CA VAL A 56 -5.70 27.24 -5.19
C VAL A 56 -4.41 27.48 -5.96
N PHE A 57 -3.25 27.48 -5.29
CA PHE A 57 -1.98 27.58 -5.98
C PHE A 57 -1.78 26.30 -6.80
N TYR A 58 -1.15 26.42 -7.97
CA TYR A 58 -0.79 25.25 -8.79
C TYR A 58 0.04 24.22 -7.99
N GLN A 59 0.79 24.69 -6.99
CA GLN A 59 1.50 23.83 -6.02
C GLN A 59 0.56 23.06 -5.08
N ASP A 60 -0.58 23.62 -4.68
CA ASP A 60 -1.59 22.92 -3.87
C ASP A 60 -2.28 21.80 -4.68
N ALA A 61 -2.50 22.02 -5.97
CA ALA A 61 -3.01 20.98 -6.87
C ALA A 61 -1.98 19.85 -7.12
N LEU A 62 -0.69 20.17 -7.14
CA LEU A 62 0.42 19.21 -7.25
C LEU A 62 0.62 18.43 -5.94
N ASP A 63 0.51 19.07 -4.77
CA ASP A 63 0.57 18.44 -3.45
C ASP A 63 -0.67 17.56 -3.17
N PHE A 64 -1.81 17.86 -3.79
CA PHE A 64 -2.99 16.99 -3.77
C PHE A 64 -2.81 15.76 -4.66
N MET A 65 -2.20 15.93 -5.85
CA MET A 65 -1.76 14.83 -6.72
C MET A 65 -0.70 13.95 -6.05
N ASP A 66 0.10 14.52 -5.14
CA ASP A 66 1.13 13.82 -4.38
C ASP A 66 0.63 13.22 -3.04
N LYS A 67 -0.69 13.20 -2.77
CA LYS A 67 -1.24 12.61 -1.53
C LYS A 67 -2.28 11.50 -1.73
N SER A 68 -2.67 11.19 -2.96
CA SER A 68 -3.29 9.88 -3.21
C SER A 68 -2.17 8.83 -3.21
N LEU A 69 -2.21 7.92 -2.24
CA LEU A 69 -1.42 6.69 -2.34
C LEU A 69 -1.84 6.04 -3.67
N SER A 70 -0.88 5.84 -4.55
CA SER A 70 -1.10 5.18 -5.83
C SER A 70 -0.24 3.93 -5.86
N VAL A 71 -0.58 3.01 -6.76
CA VAL A 71 0.24 1.81 -7.00
C VAL A 71 1.70 2.19 -7.32
N ALA A 72 1.93 3.31 -8.00
CA ALA A 72 3.27 3.80 -8.31
C ALA A 72 4.06 4.20 -7.05
N LYS A 73 3.40 4.79 -6.04
CA LYS A 73 4.05 5.15 -4.77
C LYS A 73 4.41 3.95 -3.92
N ILE A 74 3.63 2.88 -3.99
CA ILE A 74 3.98 1.63 -3.32
C ILE A 74 5.31 1.10 -3.87
N TYR A 75 5.52 1.17 -5.19
CA TYR A 75 6.80 0.78 -5.80
C TYR A 75 7.97 1.60 -5.26
N GLU A 76 7.81 2.93 -5.18
CA GLU A 76 8.82 3.83 -4.63
C GLU A 76 9.14 3.49 -3.17
N PHE A 77 8.13 3.30 -2.32
CA PHE A 77 8.35 3.01 -0.90
C PHE A 77 9.02 1.66 -0.64
N VAL A 78 8.71 0.63 -1.44
CA VAL A 78 9.38 -0.67 -1.32
C VAL A 78 10.83 -0.56 -1.78
N THR A 79 11.08 0.05 -2.95
CA THR A 79 12.45 0.16 -3.50
C THR A 79 13.37 1.07 -2.70
N THR A 80 12.81 2.04 -1.97
CA THR A 80 13.54 2.90 -1.03
C THR A 80 13.62 2.32 0.39
N ASN A 81 13.13 1.09 0.60
CA ASN A 81 13.13 0.37 1.87
C ASN A 81 12.39 1.11 3.01
N GLN A 82 11.37 1.90 2.65
CA GLN A 82 10.46 2.58 3.55
C GLN A 82 9.21 1.74 3.86
N MET A 83 8.99 0.67 3.09
CA MET A 83 7.88 -0.26 3.19
C MET A 83 8.39 -1.68 2.97
N ASN A 84 7.93 -2.63 3.79
CA ASN A 84 8.24 -4.04 3.60
C ASN A 84 7.21 -4.76 2.73
N ASP A 85 7.55 -5.96 2.27
CA ASP A 85 6.72 -6.75 1.37
C ASP A 85 5.30 -7.02 1.89
N LEU A 86 5.13 -7.24 3.20
CA LEU A 86 3.82 -7.49 3.79
C LEU A 86 2.97 -6.22 3.81
N GLU A 87 3.56 -5.08 4.16
CA GLU A 87 2.89 -3.78 4.11
C GLU A 87 2.48 -3.43 2.67
N ALA A 88 3.36 -3.68 1.70
CA ALA A 88 3.05 -3.51 0.28
C ALA A 88 1.91 -4.42 -0.17
N THR A 89 1.95 -5.71 0.23
CA THR A 89 0.88 -6.65 -0.05
C THR A 89 -0.47 -6.17 0.49
N ASP A 90 -0.51 -5.65 1.72
CA ASP A 90 -1.72 -5.18 2.36
C ASP A 90 -2.34 -3.98 1.62
N LEU A 91 -1.50 -3.01 1.24
CA LEU A 91 -1.95 -1.83 0.51
C LEU A 91 -2.42 -2.17 -0.91
N LEU A 92 -1.68 -3.02 -1.63
CA LEU A 92 -2.09 -3.46 -2.96
C LEU A 92 -3.40 -4.28 -2.92
N THR A 93 -3.63 -5.04 -1.85
CA THR A 93 -4.89 -5.75 -1.64
C THR A 93 -6.04 -4.76 -1.48
N HIS A 94 -5.86 -3.71 -0.67
CA HIS A 94 -6.85 -2.65 -0.49
C HIS A 94 -7.21 -1.96 -1.82
N PHE A 95 -6.22 -1.59 -2.64
CA PHE A 95 -6.48 -1.02 -3.98
C PHE A 95 -7.22 -1.98 -4.92
N LEU A 96 -6.94 -3.27 -4.80
CA LEU A 96 -7.57 -4.29 -5.63
C LEU A 96 -9.03 -4.54 -5.23
N GLU A 97 -9.33 -4.53 -3.92
CA GLU A 97 -10.66 -4.84 -3.39
C GLU A 97 -11.61 -3.63 -3.41
N ASP A 98 -11.12 -2.43 -3.12
CA ASP A 98 -11.96 -1.23 -2.93
C ASP A 98 -12.09 -0.35 -4.19
N SER A 99 -11.37 -0.66 -5.27
CA SER A 99 -11.42 0.15 -6.50
C SER A 99 -12.35 -0.42 -7.56
N GLU A 100 -13.32 0.39 -7.99
CA GLU A 100 -14.17 0.09 -9.16
C GLU A 100 -13.40 0.25 -10.49
N GLU A 101 -12.30 1.00 -10.48
CA GLU A 101 -11.49 1.29 -11.67
C GLU A 101 -10.62 0.10 -12.10
N ILE A 102 -10.88 -0.40 -13.30
CA ILE A 102 -10.21 -1.58 -13.89
C ILE A 102 -8.68 -1.39 -13.90
N ASP A 103 -8.21 -0.21 -14.29
CA ASP A 103 -6.78 0.08 -14.40
C ASP A 103 -6.08 0.05 -13.03
N VAL A 104 -6.74 0.49 -11.96
CA VAL A 104 -6.18 0.45 -10.61
C VAL A 104 -6.01 -0.99 -10.15
N ARG A 105 -7.01 -1.84 -10.40
CA ARG A 105 -6.94 -3.28 -10.10
C ARG A 105 -5.84 -3.98 -10.90
N ILE A 106 -5.76 -3.74 -12.21
CA ILE A 106 -4.71 -4.29 -13.07
C ILE A 106 -3.32 -3.84 -12.63
N ASN A 107 -3.15 -2.55 -12.32
CA ASN A 107 -1.88 -2.01 -11.86
C ASN A 107 -1.47 -2.64 -10.52
N SER A 108 -2.42 -2.82 -9.59
CA SER A 108 -2.16 -3.48 -8.31
C SER A 108 -1.68 -4.92 -8.50
N ILE A 109 -2.32 -5.67 -9.40
CA ILE A 109 -1.90 -7.02 -9.78
C ILE A 109 -0.48 -7.02 -10.37
N MET A 110 -0.18 -6.07 -11.26
CA MET A 110 1.14 -5.94 -11.86
C MET A 110 2.22 -5.56 -10.85
N ALA A 111 1.89 -4.76 -9.83
CA ALA A 111 2.83 -4.38 -8.78
C ALA A 111 3.28 -5.58 -7.95
N PHE A 112 2.39 -6.53 -7.62
CA PHE A 112 2.81 -7.79 -6.98
C PHE A 112 3.90 -8.52 -7.77
N LYS A 113 3.79 -8.52 -9.11
CA LYS A 113 4.79 -9.13 -9.99
C LYS A 113 6.11 -8.37 -9.99
N VAL A 114 6.04 -7.06 -10.23
CA VAL A 114 7.22 -6.20 -10.40
C VAL A 114 8.04 -6.10 -9.10
N LEU A 115 7.36 -6.11 -7.96
CA LEU A 115 8.00 -6.10 -6.64
C LEU A 115 8.34 -7.51 -6.12
N GLU A 116 8.11 -8.55 -6.92
CA GLU A 116 8.38 -9.95 -6.57
C GLU A 116 7.81 -10.36 -5.20
N LEU A 117 6.59 -9.93 -4.88
CA LEU A 117 5.94 -10.14 -3.58
C LEU A 117 5.48 -11.61 -3.42
N ILE A 118 6.43 -12.51 -3.14
CA ILE A 118 6.19 -13.95 -3.05
C ILE A 118 5.90 -14.35 -1.61
N ASN A 119 4.64 -14.19 -1.19
CA ASN A 119 4.16 -14.65 0.10
C ASN A 119 2.76 -15.29 0.00
N ASN A 120 2.32 -15.96 1.07
CA ASN A 120 1.03 -16.67 1.07
C ASN A 120 -0.17 -15.73 0.88
N LYS A 121 -0.10 -14.50 1.39
CA LYS A 121 -1.18 -13.52 1.25
C LYS A 121 -1.33 -13.08 -0.20
N THR A 122 -0.22 -12.77 -0.88
CA THR A 122 -0.24 -12.47 -2.33
C THR A 122 -0.91 -13.59 -3.13
N PHE A 123 -0.60 -14.86 -2.83
CA PHE A 123 -1.25 -15.98 -3.52
C PHE A 123 -2.77 -15.96 -3.32
N SER A 124 -3.24 -15.85 -2.07
CA SER A 124 -4.68 -15.85 -1.77
C SER A 124 -5.42 -14.68 -2.41
N VAL A 125 -4.79 -13.49 -2.43
CA VAL A 125 -5.37 -12.30 -3.07
C VAL A 125 -5.51 -12.50 -4.58
N LEU A 126 -4.47 -13.00 -5.25
CA LEU A 126 -4.52 -13.28 -6.69
C LEU A 126 -5.52 -14.40 -7.03
N GLU A 127 -5.60 -15.44 -6.20
CA GLU A 127 -6.57 -16.54 -6.36
C GLU A 127 -8.01 -16.04 -6.24
N ASN A 128 -8.32 -15.27 -5.20
CA ASN A 128 -9.64 -14.65 -5.04
C ASN A 128 -9.99 -13.73 -6.20
N CYS A 129 -9.03 -12.94 -6.68
CA CYS A 129 -9.22 -12.06 -7.83
C CYS A 129 -9.59 -12.85 -9.11
N ILE A 130 -8.92 -13.98 -9.38
CA ILE A 130 -9.26 -14.86 -10.50
C ILE A 130 -10.69 -15.39 -10.39
N LEU A 131 -11.10 -15.78 -9.18
CA LEU A 131 -12.41 -16.41 -8.97
C LEU A 131 -13.55 -15.39 -8.99
N SER A 132 -13.34 -14.19 -8.44
CA SER A 132 -14.44 -13.31 -8.03
C SER A 132 -14.43 -11.91 -8.64
N ASP A 133 -13.36 -11.44 -9.29
CA ASP A 133 -13.41 -10.13 -9.96
C ASP A 133 -14.51 -10.12 -11.04
N GLU A 134 -15.20 -9.00 -11.24
CA GLU A 134 -16.25 -8.94 -12.26
C GLU A 134 -15.69 -8.79 -13.68
N ASN A 135 -14.47 -8.25 -13.80
CA ASN A 135 -13.89 -7.90 -15.08
C ASN A 135 -12.96 -9.02 -15.61
N PRO A 136 -13.18 -9.50 -16.85
CA PRO A 136 -12.39 -10.61 -17.42
C PRO A 136 -10.92 -10.25 -17.67
N ASP A 137 -10.60 -8.99 -17.97
CA ASP A 137 -9.22 -8.56 -18.18
C ASP A 137 -8.43 -8.57 -16.87
N VAL A 138 -9.08 -8.21 -15.76
CA VAL A 138 -8.51 -8.28 -14.41
C VAL A 138 -8.24 -9.74 -14.03
N LYS A 139 -9.21 -10.65 -14.21
CA LYS A 139 -9.02 -12.09 -13.98
C LYS A 139 -7.87 -12.66 -14.78
N LYS A 140 -7.83 -12.38 -16.09
CA LYS A 140 -6.77 -12.84 -16.99
C LYS A 140 -5.40 -12.29 -16.57
N LYS A 141 -5.34 -11.05 -16.10
CA LYS A 141 -4.12 -10.45 -15.57
C LYS A 141 -3.66 -11.16 -14.31
N ALA A 142 -4.56 -11.39 -13.34
CA ALA A 142 -4.27 -12.12 -12.11
C ALA A 142 -3.79 -13.54 -12.40
N LEU A 143 -4.43 -14.24 -13.35
CA LEU A 143 -4.01 -15.58 -13.80
C LEU A 143 -2.59 -15.60 -14.38
N SER A 144 -2.24 -14.58 -15.17
CA SER A 144 -0.88 -14.44 -15.68
C SER A 144 0.13 -14.22 -14.55
N VAL A 145 -0.17 -13.32 -13.61
CA VAL A 145 0.76 -12.98 -12.51
C VAL A 145 0.91 -14.14 -11.52
N ILE A 146 -0.17 -14.83 -11.15
CA ILE A 146 -0.11 -15.96 -10.22
C ILE A 146 0.71 -17.12 -10.81
N ARG A 147 0.64 -17.33 -12.13
CA ARG A 147 1.48 -18.31 -12.83
C ARG A 147 2.95 -17.97 -12.72
N ASP A 148 3.30 -16.70 -12.87
CA ASP A 148 4.69 -16.24 -12.91
C ASP A 148 5.31 -16.28 -11.51
N LEU A 149 4.58 -15.80 -10.48
CA LEU A 149 5.06 -15.78 -9.09
C LEU A 149 4.96 -17.14 -8.39
N PHE A 150 3.94 -17.96 -8.71
CA PHE A 150 3.64 -19.20 -8.00
C PHE A 150 3.44 -20.41 -8.92
N PRO A 151 4.38 -20.73 -9.83
CA PRO A 151 4.17 -21.69 -10.93
C PRO A 151 3.77 -23.10 -10.50
N LYS A 152 4.19 -23.54 -9.30
CA LYS A 152 3.82 -24.84 -8.73
C LYS A 152 2.49 -24.77 -7.97
N LYS A 153 2.31 -23.77 -7.11
CA LYS A 153 1.13 -23.62 -6.24
C LYS A 153 -0.13 -23.26 -7.05
N SER A 154 0.03 -22.54 -8.16
CA SER A 154 -1.07 -22.12 -9.02
C SER A 154 -1.57 -23.20 -9.99
N LYS A 155 -1.13 -24.46 -9.87
CA LYS A 155 -1.55 -25.53 -10.81
C LYS A 155 -3.05 -25.77 -10.78
N ASP A 156 -3.62 -25.89 -9.59
CA ASP A 156 -5.01 -26.29 -9.42
C ASP A 156 -5.96 -25.21 -9.94
N ILE A 157 -5.73 -23.95 -9.56
CA ILE A 157 -6.55 -22.82 -10.06
C ILE A 157 -6.46 -22.65 -11.57
N ARG A 158 -5.29 -22.89 -12.19
CA ARG A 158 -5.15 -22.82 -13.66
C ARG A 158 -5.96 -23.89 -14.37
N ASN A 159 -5.94 -25.12 -13.86
CA ASN A 159 -6.72 -26.22 -14.43
C ASN A 159 -8.21 -25.92 -14.29
N TRP A 160 -8.62 -25.44 -13.10
CA TRP A 160 -10.02 -25.06 -12.85
C TRP A 160 -10.51 -24.00 -13.84
N VAL A 161 -9.72 -22.94 -14.08
CA VAL A 161 -10.07 -21.90 -15.06
C VAL A 161 -10.19 -22.46 -16.48
N GLN A 162 -9.28 -23.35 -16.91
CA GLN A 162 -9.35 -23.98 -18.24
C GLN A 162 -10.61 -24.84 -18.45
N GLU A 163 -11.18 -25.36 -17.37
CA GLU A 163 -12.38 -26.19 -17.40
C GLU A 163 -13.69 -25.37 -17.33
N HIS A 164 -13.63 -24.10 -16.91
CA HIS A 164 -14.81 -23.30 -16.52
C HIS A 164 -14.91 -21.90 -17.15
N GLU A 165 -13.94 -21.47 -17.96
CA GLU A 165 -14.02 -20.29 -18.88
C GLU A 165 -14.26 -20.72 -20.32
#